data_AF-A0A3E3DBF6-F1
#
_entry.id   AF-A0A3E3DBF6-F1
#
_cell.length_a   1.000
_cell.length_b   1.000
_cell.length_c   1.000
_cell.angle_alpha   90.00
_cell.angle_beta   90.00
_cell.angle_gamma   90.00
#
_symmetry.space_group_name_H-M   'P 1'
#
loop_
_entity.id
_entity.type
_entity.pdbx_description
1 polymer ?
#
loop_
_entity_poly.entity_id
_entity_poly.type
_entity_poly.pdbx_seq_one_letter_code
_entity_poly.pdbx_strand_id
1 'polypeptide(L)'
;MATAIICLALIMAGVLAIRSYRKRLTTGCCGGSGEAAVKKIKVSDKDLTHYPHRRVLKVDGMSCGNCAIRVENALNSLEGVYARVNLMEAETDVRMKQELSDAVLKETVKDAGYTVYRITPVNDSISQ
;
A
#
# COMPACT_ATOMS: atom_id res chain seq x y z
N MET A 1 34.61 -10.69 -44.33
CA MET A 1 33.15 -10.47 -44.46
C MET A 1 32.37 -11.37 -43.50
N ALA A 2 32.44 -12.70 -43.64
CA ALA A 2 31.70 -13.65 -42.78
C ALA A 2 32.10 -13.60 -41.29
N THR A 3 33.39 -13.43 -40.97
CA THR A 3 33.90 -13.33 -39.60
C THR A 3 33.34 -12.12 -38.85
N ALA A 4 33.16 -10.98 -39.51
CA ALA A 4 32.59 -9.77 -38.92
C ALA A 4 31.11 -9.96 -38.55
N ILE A 5 30.33 -10.68 -39.39
CA ILE A 5 28.92 -10.96 -39.14
C ILE A 5 28.75 -11.89 -37.92
N ILE A 6 29.60 -12.92 -37.81
CA ILE A 6 29.59 -13.84 -36.67
C ILE A 6 29.91 -13.11 -35.37
N CYS A 7 30.92 -12.23 -35.38
CA CYS A 7 31.26 -11.42 -34.20
C CYS A 7 30.10 -10.51 -33.77
N LEU A 8 29.42 -9.85 -34.71
CA LEU A 8 28.27 -8.99 -34.39
C LEU A 8 27.09 -9.80 -33.82
N ALA A 9 26.83 -11.01 -34.35
CA ALA A 9 25.78 -11.88 -33.85
C ALA A 9 26.05 -12.35 -32.40
N LEU A 10 27.30 -12.72 -32.09
CA LEU A 10 27.70 -13.13 -30.74
C LEU A 10 27.63 -11.97 -29.74
N ILE A 11 28.04 -10.77 -30.14
CA ILE A 11 27.92 -9.56 -29.31
C ILE A 11 26.44 -9.26 -29.03
N MET A 12 25.58 -9.33 -30.04
CA MET A 12 24.14 -9.10 -29.86
C MET A 12 23.51 -10.14 -28.92
N ALA A 13 23.82 -11.43 -29.12
CA ALA A 13 23.35 -12.50 -28.24
C ALA A 13 23.85 -12.34 -26.79
N GLY A 14 25.12 -11.95 -26.61
CA GLY A 14 25.70 -11.63 -25.30
C GLY A 14 25.00 -10.44 -24.63
N VAL A 15 24.75 -9.36 -25.36
CA VAL A 15 24.03 -8.17 -24.84
C VAL A 15 22.58 -8.52 -24.48
N LEU A 16 21.89 -9.33 -25.28
CA LEU A 16 20.54 -9.80 -25.00
C LEU A 16 20.49 -10.72 -23.77
N ALA A 17 21.47 -11.63 -23.65
CA ALA A 17 21.61 -12.51 -22.48
C ALA A 17 21.91 -11.69 -21.22
N ILE A 18 22.82 -10.72 -21.27
CA ILE A 18 23.13 -9.82 -20.15
C ILE A 18 21.91 -8.98 -19.76
N ARG A 19 21.16 -8.42 -20.72
CA ARG A 19 19.91 -7.69 -20.43
C ARG A 19 18.86 -8.58 -19.78
N SER A 20 18.68 -9.81 -20.27
CA SER A 20 17.75 -10.79 -19.72
C SER A 20 18.16 -11.23 -18.31
N TYR A 21 19.46 -11.46 -18.10
CA TYR A 21 20.02 -11.84 -16.81
C TYR A 21 19.91 -10.70 -15.80
N ARG A 22 20.18 -9.45 -16.20
CA ARG A 22 19.95 -8.25 -15.35
C ARG A 22 18.48 -8.10 -14.95
N LYS A 23 17.53 -8.40 -15.84
CA LYS A 23 16.09 -8.39 -15.50
C LYS A 23 15.69 -9.51 -14.53
N ARG A 24 16.41 -10.64 -14.51
CA ARG A 24 16.16 -11.77 -13.59
C ARG A 24 16.87 -11.64 -12.25
N LEU A 25 17.95 -10.85 -12.17
CA LEU A 25 18.66 -10.56 -10.92
C LEU A 25 17.96 -9.51 -10.05
N THR A 26 17.02 -8.74 -10.62
CA THR A 26 16.11 -7.88 -9.84
C THR A 26 14.92 -8.68 -9.30
N THR A 27 15.08 -9.97 -9.06
CA THR A 27 14.06 -10.91 -8.58
C THR A 27 14.63 -11.85 -7.52
N GLY A 28 15.49 -11.31 -6.64
CA GLY A 28 16.23 -12.06 -5.62
C GLY A 28 15.79 -11.74 -4.18
N CYS A 29 15.91 -12.75 -3.30
CA CYS A 29 15.51 -12.94 -1.90
C CYS A 29 15.59 -11.78 -0.87
N CYS A 30 15.92 -10.54 -1.23
CA CYS A 30 15.76 -9.38 -0.37
C CYS A 30 15.47 -8.13 -1.23
N GLY A 31 14.20 -7.70 -1.27
CA GLY A 31 13.85 -6.32 -1.63
C GLY A 31 13.93 -5.90 -3.11
N GLY A 32 14.00 -6.84 -4.05
CA GLY A 32 13.89 -6.51 -5.48
C GLY A 32 13.08 -7.58 -6.18
N SER A 33 11.78 -7.32 -6.32
CA SER A 33 10.80 -7.99 -7.19
C SER A 33 9.64 -7.00 -7.28
N GLY A 34 9.16 -6.56 -8.44
CA GLY A 34 8.43 -7.48 -9.31
C GLY A 34 7.04 -7.82 -8.77
N GLU A 35 6.70 -7.45 -7.53
CA GLU A 35 5.32 -7.42 -7.06
C GLU A 35 4.66 -6.23 -7.74
N ALA A 36 3.56 -6.48 -8.46
CA ALA A 36 2.67 -5.41 -8.89
C ALA A 36 2.41 -4.55 -7.64
N ALA A 37 2.93 -3.33 -7.64
CA ALA A 37 2.77 -2.39 -6.53
C ALA A 37 1.31 -2.48 -6.07
N VAL A 38 1.08 -2.89 -4.82
CA VAL A 38 -0.26 -3.20 -4.31
C VAL A 38 -1.17 -2.07 -4.74
N LYS A 39 -2.10 -2.38 -5.65
CA LYS A 39 -2.83 -1.34 -6.38
C LYS A 39 -3.65 -0.58 -5.36
N LYS A 40 -3.26 0.66 -5.10
CA LYS A 40 -3.95 1.52 -4.14
C LYS A 40 -5.39 1.70 -4.59
N ILE A 41 -6.34 1.32 -3.73
CA ILE A 41 -7.76 1.56 -3.98
C ILE A 41 -7.96 3.06 -3.87
N LYS A 42 -8.35 3.67 -5.00
CA LYS A 42 -8.62 5.11 -5.08
C LYS A 42 -10.04 5.34 -4.59
N VAL A 43 -10.18 5.96 -3.42
CA VAL A 43 -11.47 6.45 -2.93
C VAL A 43 -12.00 7.51 -3.91
N SER A 44 -13.25 7.38 -4.34
CA SER A 44 -13.89 8.31 -5.30
C SER A 44 -14.06 9.73 -4.74
N ASP A 45 -14.31 9.85 -3.44
CA ASP A 45 -14.45 11.13 -2.74
C ASP A 45 -13.18 11.43 -1.94
N LYS A 46 -12.41 12.42 -2.39
CA LYS A 46 -11.25 12.96 -1.68
C LYS A 46 -11.59 14.19 -0.84
N ASP A 47 -12.80 14.72 -0.97
CA ASP A 47 -13.25 15.89 -0.22
C ASP A 47 -13.49 15.52 1.23
N LEU A 48 -12.60 15.97 2.11
CA LEU A 48 -12.60 15.69 3.55
C LEU A 48 -13.85 16.24 4.25
N THR A 49 -14.52 17.23 3.66
CA THR A 49 -15.76 17.86 4.16
C THR A 49 -16.96 16.92 4.12
N HIS A 50 -16.95 15.88 3.28
CA HIS A 50 -18.03 14.90 3.19
C HIS A 50 -17.97 13.80 4.26
N TYR A 51 -16.97 13.82 5.14
CA TYR A 51 -16.74 12.80 6.16
C TYR A 51 -16.81 13.41 7.56
N PRO A 52 -18.02 13.53 8.16
CA PRO A 52 -18.22 14.16 9.46
C PRO A 52 -17.65 13.32 10.62
N HIS A 53 -17.43 12.02 10.41
CA HIS A 53 -16.92 11.12 11.45
C HIS A 53 -15.45 10.80 11.20
N ARG A 54 -14.59 11.07 12.17
CA ARG A 54 -13.16 10.78 12.12
C ARG A 54 -12.73 9.95 13.33
N ARG A 55 -11.96 8.89 13.07
CA ARG A 55 -11.35 8.04 14.08
C ARG A 55 -9.90 7.76 13.73
N VAL A 56 -9.05 7.69 14.73
CA VAL A 56 -7.65 7.29 14.59
C VAL A 56 -7.49 5.91 15.22
N LEU A 57 -6.99 4.97 14.43
CA LEU A 57 -6.76 3.59 14.84
C LEU A 57 -5.25 3.37 14.98
N LYS A 58 -4.82 2.80 16.12
CA LYS A 58 -3.45 2.30 16.24
C LYS A 58 -3.40 0.84 15.85
N VAL A 59 -2.59 0.55 14.83
CA VAL A 59 -2.49 -0.78 14.21
C VAL A 59 -1.10 -1.34 14.47
N ASP A 60 -1.05 -2.56 14.99
CA ASP A 60 0.18 -3.31 15.20
C ASP A 60 0.52 -4.19 13.98
N GLY A 61 1.80 -4.51 13.81
CA GLY A 61 2.30 -5.37 12.73
C GLY A 61 2.64 -4.66 11.40
N MET A 62 2.49 -3.33 11.30
CA MET A 62 2.90 -2.57 10.12
C MET A 62 4.38 -2.22 10.16
N SER A 63 5.24 -3.01 9.51
CA SER A 63 6.69 -2.79 9.47
C SER A 63 7.19 -2.16 8.16
N CYS A 64 6.32 -1.98 7.16
CA CYS A 64 6.74 -1.61 5.81
C CYS A 64 5.70 -0.76 5.07
N GLY A 65 6.14 0.01 4.06
CA GLY A 65 5.27 0.78 3.16
C GLY A 65 4.16 -0.04 2.52
N ASN A 66 4.50 -1.26 2.08
CA ASN A 66 3.52 -2.18 1.47
C ASN A 66 2.48 -2.68 2.50
N CYS A 67 2.90 -2.83 3.75
CA CYS A 67 2.08 -3.27 4.87
C CYS A 67 1.01 -2.21 5.18
N ALA A 68 1.42 -0.93 5.22
CA ALA A 68 0.49 0.19 5.35
C ALA A 68 -0.50 0.28 4.19
N ILE A 69 -0.04 0.11 2.94
CA ILE A 69 -0.92 0.16 1.77
C ILE A 69 -2.00 -0.94 1.85
N ARG A 70 -1.66 -2.13 2.35
CA ARG A 70 -2.64 -3.22 2.53
C ARG A 70 -3.74 -2.86 3.52
N VAL A 71 -3.37 -2.33 4.69
CA VAL A 71 -4.35 -1.85 5.70
C VAL A 71 -5.21 -0.73 5.14
N GLU A 72 -4.57 0.25 4.49
CA GLU A 72 -5.26 1.39 3.89
C GLU A 72 -6.26 0.94 2.83
N ASN A 73 -5.89 -0.02 1.98
CA ASN A 73 -6.77 -0.58 0.97
C ASN A 73 -7.94 -1.36 1.56
N ALA A 74 -7.72 -2.16 2.61
CA ALA A 74 -8.80 -2.90 3.26
C ALA A 74 -9.88 -1.94 3.78
N LEU A 75 -9.47 -0.86 4.42
CA LEU A 75 -10.39 0.16 4.93
C LEU A 75 -11.03 1.00 3.81
N ASN A 76 -10.27 1.39 2.79
CA ASN A 76 -10.78 2.09 1.60
C ASN A 76 -11.68 1.24 0.70
N SER A 77 -11.75 -0.08 0.94
CA SER A 77 -12.69 -0.97 0.25
C SER A 77 -14.11 -0.83 0.80
N LEU A 78 -14.27 -0.28 2.00
CA LEU A 78 -15.57 -0.01 2.60
C LEU A 78 -16.21 1.21 1.93
N GLU A 79 -17.50 1.13 1.62
CA GLU A 79 -18.22 2.23 1.00
C GLU A 79 -18.33 3.44 1.94
N GLY A 80 -17.96 4.61 1.43
CA GLY A 80 -18.02 5.85 2.22
C GLY A 80 -16.96 5.94 3.30
N VAL A 81 -15.87 5.18 3.20
CA VAL A 81 -14.72 5.25 4.09
C VAL A 81 -13.50 5.79 3.32
N TYR A 82 -12.80 6.71 3.96
CA TYR A 82 -11.51 7.21 3.53
C TYR A 82 -10.49 6.97 4.64
N ALA A 83 -9.57 6.06 4.40
CA ALA A 83 -8.49 5.70 5.30
C ALA A 83 -7.15 6.19 4.77
N ARG A 84 -6.31 6.66 5.68
CA ARG A 84 -4.93 7.07 5.44
C ARG A 84 -4.03 6.56 6.55
N VAL A 85 -2.98 5.83 6.20
CA VAL A 85 -2.02 5.30 7.18
C VAL A 85 -0.81 6.22 7.32
N ASN A 86 -0.42 6.50 8.57
CA ASN A 86 0.84 7.12 8.95
C ASN A 86 1.75 6.08 9.64
N LEU A 87 2.76 5.60 8.90
CA LEU A 87 3.74 4.64 9.40
C LEU A 87 4.66 5.21 10.49
N MET A 88 4.91 6.52 10.51
CA MET A 88 5.79 7.12 11.50
C MET A 88 5.21 7.03 12.91
N GLU A 89 3.89 7.10 13.02
CA GLU A 89 3.16 7.09 14.29
C GLU A 89 2.44 5.75 14.56
N ALA A 90 2.50 4.82 13.60
CA ALA A 90 1.71 3.58 13.57
C ALA A 90 0.19 3.84 13.73
N GLU A 91 -0.27 4.93 13.10
CA GLU A 91 -1.65 5.42 13.19
C GLU A 91 -2.34 5.34 11.83
N THR A 92 -3.63 5.05 11.85
CA THR A 92 -4.50 5.00 10.68
C THR A 92 -5.65 5.97 10.89
N ASP A 93 -5.65 7.05 10.13
CA ASP A 93 -6.72 8.04 10.08
C ASP A 93 -7.86 7.48 9.24
N VAL A 94 -9.03 7.30 9.84
CA VAL A 94 -10.22 6.78 9.17
C VAL A 94 -11.32 7.81 9.26
N ARG A 95 -11.77 8.24 8.09
CA ARG A 95 -12.86 9.19 7.88
C ARG A 95 -14.03 8.46 7.27
N MET A 96 -15.22 8.64 7.82
CA MET A 96 -16.40 7.89 7.43
C MET A 96 -17.57 8.86 7.15
N LYS A 97 -18.28 8.62 6.05
CA LYS A 97 -19.51 9.38 5.70
C LYS A 97 -20.65 9.03 6.66
N GLN A 98 -20.69 7.78 7.09
CA GLN A 98 -21.65 7.23 8.04
C GLN A 98 -20.90 6.68 9.25
N GLU A 99 -21.52 6.71 10.43
CA GLU A 99 -20.91 6.16 11.63
C GLU A 99 -20.84 4.63 11.55
N LEU A 100 -19.63 4.09 11.33
CA LEU A 100 -19.39 2.65 11.43
C LEU A 100 -19.07 2.27 12.87
N SER A 101 -19.40 1.03 13.25
CA SER A 101 -19.03 0.51 14.55
C SER A 101 -17.53 0.21 14.63
N ASP A 102 -16.95 0.38 15.82
CA ASP A 102 -15.56 0.01 16.12
C ASP A 102 -15.26 -1.45 15.78
N ALA A 103 -16.25 -2.33 15.90
CA ALA A 103 -16.14 -3.75 15.58
C ALA A 103 -15.86 -3.96 14.09
N VAL A 104 -16.62 -3.30 13.19
CA VAL A 104 -16.44 -3.41 11.74
C VAL A 104 -15.05 -2.93 11.32
N LEU A 105 -14.57 -1.83 11.90
CA LEU A 105 -13.23 -1.32 11.61
C LEU A 105 -12.15 -2.31 12.06
N LYS A 106 -12.27 -2.88 13.26
CA LYS A 106 -11.34 -3.89 13.77
C LYS A 106 -11.34 -5.15 12.90
N GLU A 107 -12.52 -5.61 12.51
CA GLU A 107 -12.68 -6.82 11.69
C GLU A 107 -12.07 -6.64 10.31
N THR A 108 -12.31 -5.49 9.67
CA THR A 108 -11.70 -5.15 8.36
C THR A 108 -10.18 -5.13 8.43
N VAL A 109 -9.59 -4.57 9.50
CA VAL A 109 -8.13 -4.56 9.68
C VAL A 109 -7.60 -5.96 10.02
N LYS A 110 -8.38 -6.76 10.76
CA LYS A 110 -8.06 -8.16 11.08
C LYS A 110 -8.06 -9.04 9.85
N ASP A 111 -9.01 -8.85 8.93
CA ASP A 111 -9.06 -9.55 7.65
C ASP A 111 -7.86 -9.23 6.76
N ALA A 112 -7.31 -8.02 6.89
CA ALA A 112 -6.04 -7.64 6.26
C ALA A 112 -4.81 -8.28 6.93
N GLY A 113 -4.98 -8.97 8.07
CA GLY A 113 -3.93 -9.65 8.82
C GLY A 113 -3.27 -8.80 9.91
N TYR A 114 -3.90 -7.70 10.33
CA TYR A 114 -3.34 -6.77 11.31
C TYR A 114 -4.25 -6.60 12.53
N THR A 115 -3.69 -6.12 13.64
CA THR A 115 -4.45 -5.96 14.89
C THR A 115 -4.55 -4.50 15.29
N VAL A 116 -5.76 -4.02 15.53
CA VAL A 116 -6.01 -2.68 16.09
C VAL A 116 -6.08 -2.80 17.61
N TYR A 117 -5.17 -2.13 18.32
CA TYR A 117 -5.15 -2.17 19.80
C TYR A 117 -5.77 -0.92 20.44
N ARG A 118 -5.90 0.19 19.70
CA ARG A 118 -6.51 1.43 20.20
C ARG A 118 -7.32 2.11 19.10
N ILE A 119 -8.49 2.63 19.47
CA ILE A 119 -9.33 3.47 18.62
C ILE A 119 -9.61 4.74 19.40
N THR A 120 -9.32 5.88 18.80
CA THR A 120 -9.55 7.20 19.38
C THR A 120 -10.51 7.96 18.47
N PRO A 121 -11.69 8.38 18.94
CA PRO A 121 -12.53 9.32 18.21
C PRO A 121 -11.83 10.68 18.17
N VAL A 122 -11.65 11.24 16.99
CA VAL A 122 -11.05 12.57 16.84
C VAL A 122 -12.14 13.55 16.45
N ASN A 123 -12.48 14.42 17.38
CA ASN A 123 -13.36 15.55 17.09
C ASN A 123 -12.48 16.63 16.45
N ASP A 124 -12.73 16.98 15.18
CA ASP A 124 -11.97 18.01 14.43
C ASP A 124 -12.15 19.45 15.02
N SER A 125 -12.61 19.58 16.28
CA SER A 125 -12.84 20.84 17.00
C SER A 125 -11.58 21.47 17.59
N ILE A 126 -10.37 21.03 17.24
CA ILE A 126 -9.11 21.63 17.72
C ILE A 126 -8.21 21.94 16.53
N SER A 127 -8.50 23.07 15.89
CA SER A 127 -7.54 23.86 15.12
C SER A 127 -8.08 25.30 15.09
N GLN A 128 -7.98 25.97 16.25
CA GLN A 128 -7.82 27.43 16.33
C GLN A 128 -6.40 27.70 16.79
#